data_AF-A0A8J2F1Y2-F1
#
_entry.id   AF-A0A8J2F1Y2-F1
#
_cell.length_a   1.000
_cell.length_b   1.000
_cell.length_c   1.000
_cell.angle_alpha   90.00
_cell.angle_beta   90.00
_cell.angle_gamma   90.00
#
_symmetry.space_group_name_H-M   'P 1'
#
loop_
_entity.id
_entity.type
_entity.pdbx_description
1 polymer ?
#
loop_
_entity_poly.entity_id
_entity_poly.type
_entity_poly.pdbx_seq_one_letter_code
_entity_poly.pdbx_strand_id
1 'polypeptide(L)'
;MEIVIYLLGNWCCIGAASIIIYNFIIRRGHCKDSERDLQISKDMQLMLFLGTFVRFYWSMSPPPIWSEEPVPIQWVSIFDLIFSILMWGLCVCCSTDYGVQFMNSMGGVGRGGYNAVPGQAEFDGLVQDDSTGYAGGSGGVGGFGSGKPQNQSALYRYTRWPFLTGGAAVTAWLLTHLLPSLHMPGAWILVDFAVVFNMLLDGCAMVPQVILIHSSRTKTPVEASHFVGLLCLGRLLRMIFWLWLVLHPDSGHAIWTFVVPDLLHTVIMADYLYHYLQKLKRDRIDPYFVDYMTHV
;
A
#
# COMPACT_ATOMS: atom_id res chain seq x y z
N MET A 1 2.96 -27.61 12.83
CA MET A 1 1.73 -26.80 12.62
C MET A 1 2.06 -25.31 12.64
N GLU A 2 2.91 -24.88 13.58
CA GLU A 2 3.46 -23.52 13.72
C GLU A 2 3.96 -22.85 12.43
N ILE A 3 4.89 -23.51 11.73
CA ILE A 3 5.46 -23.01 10.48
C ILE A 3 4.39 -22.78 9.41
N VAL A 4 3.33 -23.59 9.40
CA VAL A 4 2.23 -23.42 8.43
C VAL A 4 1.47 -22.12 8.70
N ILE A 5 1.21 -21.78 9.96
CA ILE A 5 0.53 -20.53 10.33
C ILE A 5 1.40 -19.33 9.94
N TYR A 6 2.70 -19.40 10.20
CA TYR A 6 3.65 -18.36 9.80
C TYR A 6 3.69 -18.17 8.28
N LEU A 7 3.80 -19.28 7.53
CA LEU A 7 3.79 -19.25 6.06
C LEU A 7 2.47 -18.68 5.53
N LEU A 8 1.32 -19.11 6.06
CA LEU A 8 0.03 -18.57 5.64
C LEU A 8 -0.05 -17.05 5.83
N GLY A 9 0.47 -16.52 6.94
CA GLY A 9 0.54 -15.07 7.16
C GLY A 9 1.35 -14.33 6.09
N ASN A 10 2.50 -14.87 5.69
CA ASN A 10 3.33 -14.30 4.62
C ASN A 10 2.65 -14.41 3.25
N TRP A 11 2.02 -15.54 2.97
CA TRP A 11 1.32 -15.77 1.71
C TRP A 11 0.09 -14.87 1.54
N CYS A 12 -0.58 -14.48 2.63
CA CYS A 12 -1.59 -13.42 2.57
C CYS A 12 -1.02 -12.08 2.10
N CYS A 13 0.18 -11.72 2.57
CA CYS A 13 0.85 -10.48 2.16
C CYS A 13 1.30 -10.54 0.69
N ILE A 14 1.80 -11.69 0.24
CA ILE A 14 2.13 -11.96 -1.16
C ILE A 14 0.86 -11.87 -2.04
N GLY A 15 -0.24 -12.47 -1.60
CA GLY A 15 -1.54 -12.38 -2.28
C GLY A 15 -2.04 -10.94 -2.42
N ALA A 16 -1.82 -10.11 -1.39
CA ALA A 16 -2.11 -8.69 -1.45
C ALA A 16 -1.27 -7.98 -2.53
N ALA A 17 0.04 -8.24 -2.61
CA ALA A 17 0.90 -7.71 -3.67
C ALA A 17 0.43 -8.17 -5.08
N SER A 18 0.02 -9.43 -5.23
CA SER A 18 -0.52 -9.96 -6.48
C SER A 18 -1.76 -9.21 -6.96
N ILE A 19 -2.65 -8.80 -6.05
CA ILE A 19 -3.85 -8.00 -6.40
C ILE A 19 -3.44 -6.64 -6.99
N ILE A 20 -2.40 -6.00 -6.44
CA ILE A 20 -1.88 -4.73 -6.97
C ILE A 20 -1.37 -4.94 -8.39
N ILE A 21 -0.50 -5.94 -8.59
CA ILE A 21 0.12 -6.22 -9.90
C ILE A 21 -0.95 -6.57 -10.94
N TYR A 22 -1.91 -7.43 -10.58
CA TYR A 22 -3.01 -7.82 -11.46
C TYR A 22 -3.80 -6.60 -11.95
N ASN A 23 -4.21 -5.73 -11.02
CA ASN A 23 -4.93 -4.51 -11.37
C ASN A 23 -4.09 -3.59 -12.25
N PHE A 24 -2.79 -3.50 -11.99
CA PHE A 24 -1.92 -2.62 -12.76
C PHE A 24 -1.66 -3.12 -14.18
N ILE A 25 -1.42 -4.41 -14.37
CA ILE A 25 -1.09 -4.98 -15.68
C ILE A 25 -2.35 -5.13 -16.54
N ILE A 26 -3.41 -5.73 -15.99
CA ILE A 26 -4.58 -6.10 -16.81
C ILE A 26 -5.46 -4.88 -17.08
N ARG A 27 -5.81 -4.10 -16.04
CA ARG A 27 -6.81 -3.03 -16.19
C ARG A 27 -6.28 -1.81 -16.95
N ARG A 28 -4.99 -1.50 -16.80
CA ARG A 28 -4.37 -0.36 -17.47
C ARG A 28 -4.30 -0.52 -18.99
N GLY A 29 -4.31 -1.76 -19.49
CA GLY A 29 -4.45 -2.05 -20.92
C GLY A 29 -5.84 -1.75 -21.49
N HIS A 30 -6.89 -1.69 -20.66
CA HIS A 30 -8.28 -1.64 -21.11
C HIS A 30 -9.01 -0.30 -20.86
N CYS A 31 -8.57 0.54 -19.92
CA CYS A 31 -9.24 1.84 -19.65
C CYS A 31 -8.24 2.95 -19.34
N LYS A 32 -8.19 3.97 -20.22
CA LYS A 32 -7.36 5.18 -20.03
C LYS A 32 -7.79 6.05 -18.84
N ASP A 33 -9.02 5.93 -18.37
CA ASP A 33 -9.53 6.68 -17.22
C ASP A 33 -9.32 5.98 -15.85
N SER A 34 -8.79 4.76 -15.84
CA SER A 34 -8.67 3.93 -14.63
C SER A 34 -7.56 4.34 -13.65
N GLU A 35 -6.71 5.33 -14.00
CA GLU A 35 -5.69 5.84 -13.06
C GLU A 35 -6.29 6.43 -11.77
N ARG A 36 -7.58 6.76 -11.76
CA ARG A 36 -8.28 7.25 -10.56
C ARG A 36 -8.76 6.13 -9.63
N ASP A 37 -8.75 4.88 -10.08
CA ASP A 37 -9.49 3.82 -9.40
C ASP A 37 -8.67 3.07 -8.35
N LEU A 38 -7.36 2.91 -8.52
CA LEU A 38 -6.54 2.21 -7.52
C LEU A 38 -5.86 3.19 -6.57
N GLN A 39 -6.60 3.62 -5.55
CA GLN A 39 -6.11 4.49 -4.48
C GLN A 39 -5.21 3.74 -3.47
N ILE A 40 -4.07 3.24 -3.95
CA ILE A 40 -3.03 2.61 -3.13
C ILE A 40 -1.82 3.53 -3.08
N SER A 41 -1.37 3.85 -1.87
CA SER A 41 -0.24 4.73 -1.63
C SER A 41 1.06 4.13 -2.17
N LYS A 42 1.78 4.90 -3.00
CA LYS A 42 3.12 4.54 -3.49
C LYS A 42 4.14 4.45 -2.35
N ASP A 43 4.02 5.32 -1.35
CA ASP A 43 4.89 5.35 -0.18
C ASP A 43 4.80 4.03 0.62
N MET A 44 3.58 3.49 0.77
CA MET A 44 3.36 2.20 1.42
C MET A 44 4.07 1.07 0.66
N GLN A 45 3.94 1.03 -0.67
CA GLN A 45 4.59 -0.01 -1.49
C GLN A 45 6.11 0.05 -1.38
N LEU A 46 6.68 1.26 -1.40
CA LEU A 46 8.12 1.46 -1.22
C LEU A 46 8.59 1.02 0.17
N MET A 47 7.85 1.37 1.23
CA MET A 47 8.21 0.98 2.60
C MET A 47 8.13 -0.54 2.80
N LEU A 48 7.13 -1.22 2.25
CA LEU A 48 7.01 -2.68 2.30
C LEU A 48 8.14 -3.37 1.50
N PHE A 49 8.55 -2.78 0.37
CA PHE A 49 9.69 -3.26 -0.39
C PHE A 49 11.00 -3.14 0.40
N LEU A 50 11.26 -1.97 1.00
CA LEU A 50 12.42 -1.76 1.87
C LEU A 50 12.41 -2.73 3.06
N GLY A 51 11.26 -2.92 3.71
CA GLY A 51 11.08 -3.92 4.77
C GLY A 51 11.49 -5.30 4.29
N THR A 52 11.04 -5.72 3.10
CA THR A 52 11.37 -7.03 2.55
C THR A 52 12.89 -7.24 2.34
N PHE A 53 13.65 -6.20 1.99
CA PHE A 53 15.12 -6.27 1.94
C PHE A 53 15.75 -6.42 3.32
N VAL A 54 15.28 -5.66 4.30
CA VAL A 54 15.74 -5.80 5.68
C VAL A 54 15.41 -7.21 6.18
N ARG A 55 14.24 -7.74 5.81
CA ARG A 55 13.84 -9.11 6.09
C ARG A 55 14.79 -10.13 5.52
N PHE A 56 15.14 -10.00 4.24
CA PHE A 56 16.13 -10.86 3.61
C PHE A 56 17.48 -10.81 4.33
N TYR A 57 17.93 -9.61 4.71
CA TYR A 57 19.18 -9.41 5.45
C TYR A 57 19.16 -10.24 6.74
N TRP A 58 18.26 -9.97 7.69
CA TRP A 58 18.33 -10.69 8.98
C TRP A 58 18.02 -12.18 8.88
N SER A 59 17.23 -12.58 7.89
CA SER A 59 16.91 -13.99 7.62
C SER A 59 18.12 -14.81 7.16
N MET A 60 19.06 -14.18 6.45
CA MET A 60 20.29 -14.80 5.93
C MET A 60 21.52 -14.60 6.84
N SER A 61 21.34 -13.94 7.99
CA SER A 61 22.40 -13.81 9.00
C SER A 61 22.89 -15.20 9.41
N PRO A 62 24.19 -15.49 9.44
CA PRO A 62 24.69 -16.82 9.76
C PRO A 62 24.60 -17.11 11.27
N PRO A 63 24.18 -18.33 11.67
CA PRO A 63 23.52 -19.32 10.83
C PRO A 63 22.09 -18.85 10.46
N PRO A 64 21.60 -19.12 9.23
CA PRO A 64 20.24 -18.75 8.84
C PRO A 64 19.20 -19.21 9.86
N ILE A 65 18.10 -18.47 9.99
CA ILE A 65 17.13 -18.71 11.08
C ILE A 65 16.44 -20.07 10.96
N TRP A 66 16.36 -20.62 9.76
CA TRP A 66 15.84 -21.96 9.49
C TRP A 66 16.95 -23.02 9.35
N SER A 67 18.19 -22.74 9.77
CA SER A 67 19.31 -23.66 9.59
C SER A 67 19.12 -25.00 10.31
N GLU A 68 18.40 -25.00 11.42
CA GLU A 68 18.09 -26.20 12.21
C GLU A 68 16.82 -26.92 11.72
N GLU A 69 16.05 -26.31 10.82
CA GLU A 69 14.79 -26.86 10.32
C GLU A 69 15.01 -27.95 9.26
N PRO A 70 14.05 -28.87 9.05
CA PRO A 70 14.09 -29.83 7.95
C PRO A 70 14.30 -29.15 6.59
N VAL A 71 15.11 -29.76 5.72
CA VAL A 71 15.47 -29.24 4.38
C VAL A 71 14.27 -28.69 3.57
N PRO A 72 13.09 -29.35 3.52
CA PRO A 72 11.94 -28.80 2.80
C PRO A 72 11.47 -27.44 3.32
N ILE A 73 11.52 -27.22 4.64
CA ILE A 73 11.12 -25.97 5.28
C ILE A 73 12.13 -24.86 4.96
N GLN A 74 13.42 -25.20 4.91
CA GLN A 74 14.46 -24.26 4.49
C GLN A 74 14.22 -23.76 3.07
N TRP A 75 13.91 -24.67 2.14
CA TRP A 75 13.59 -24.32 0.75
C TRP A 75 12.35 -23.43 0.64
N VAL A 76 11.30 -23.75 1.39
CA VAL A 76 10.08 -22.92 1.42
C VAL A 76 10.39 -21.52 1.98
N SER A 77 11.23 -21.42 3.00
CA SER A 77 11.62 -20.13 3.61
C SER A 77 12.45 -19.28 2.65
N ILE A 78 13.41 -19.89 1.95
CA ILE A 78 14.22 -19.23 0.91
C ILE A 78 13.31 -18.76 -0.23
N PHE A 79 12.41 -19.62 -0.69
CA PHE A 79 11.46 -19.28 -1.74
C PHE A 79 10.54 -18.12 -1.34
N ASP A 80 9.96 -18.15 -0.14
CA ASP A 80 9.12 -17.08 0.41
C ASP A 80 9.85 -15.73 0.42
N LEU A 81 11.12 -15.72 0.82
CA LEU A 81 11.93 -14.50 0.86
C LEU A 81 12.22 -13.96 -0.53
N ILE A 82 12.72 -14.79 -1.44
CA ILE A 82 13.04 -14.37 -2.81
C ILE A 82 11.76 -13.89 -3.50
N PHE A 83 10.68 -14.65 -3.39
CA PHE A 83 9.41 -14.31 -4.03
C PHE A 83 8.82 -13.02 -3.47
N SER A 84 8.89 -12.79 -2.17
CA SER A 84 8.44 -11.53 -1.55
C SER A 84 9.19 -10.32 -2.10
N ILE A 85 10.53 -10.41 -2.25
CA ILE A 85 11.34 -9.31 -2.82
C ILE A 85 10.91 -9.04 -4.26
N LEU A 86 10.76 -10.08 -5.06
CA LEU A 86 10.35 -9.97 -6.46
C LEU A 86 8.97 -9.32 -6.57
N MET A 87 8.00 -9.75 -5.76
CA MET A 87 6.63 -9.23 -5.79
C MET A 87 6.53 -7.77 -5.38
N TRP A 88 7.18 -7.37 -4.28
CA TRP A 88 7.19 -5.97 -3.87
C TRP A 88 8.02 -5.09 -4.81
N GLY A 89 9.11 -5.63 -5.38
CA GLY A 89 9.90 -4.95 -6.40
C GLY A 89 9.09 -4.69 -7.66
N LEU A 90 8.33 -5.69 -8.13
CA LEU A 90 7.37 -5.51 -9.23
C LEU A 90 6.30 -4.48 -8.88
N CYS A 91 5.73 -4.49 -7.66
CA CYS A 91 4.76 -3.47 -7.24
C CYS A 91 5.34 -2.05 -7.34
N VAL A 92 6.55 -1.82 -6.82
CA VAL A 92 7.23 -0.52 -6.86
C VAL A 92 7.60 -0.12 -8.29
N CYS A 93 8.16 -1.04 -9.07
CA CYS A 93 8.47 -0.80 -10.47
C CYS A 93 7.21 -0.41 -11.23
N CYS A 94 6.13 -1.18 -11.12
CA CYS A 94 4.87 -0.87 -11.75
C CYS A 94 4.30 0.48 -11.30
N SER A 95 4.28 0.79 -10.00
CA SER A 95 3.62 1.99 -9.47
C SER A 95 4.39 3.29 -9.65
N THR A 96 5.71 3.23 -9.86
CA THR A 96 6.53 4.41 -10.13
C THR A 96 6.38 4.88 -11.57
N ASP A 97 6.44 6.20 -11.79
CA ASP A 97 6.34 6.79 -13.13
C ASP A 97 7.47 6.29 -14.04
N TYR A 98 8.59 5.87 -13.43
CA TYR A 98 9.69 5.16 -14.10
C TYR A 98 9.28 3.82 -14.69
N GLY A 99 8.46 3.00 -14.03
CA GLY A 99 7.96 1.77 -14.65
C GLY A 99 7.00 2.05 -15.79
N VAL A 100 6.24 3.14 -15.72
CA VAL A 100 5.38 3.57 -16.83
C VAL A 100 6.23 3.98 -18.03
N GLN A 101 7.26 4.79 -17.82
CA GLN A 101 8.21 5.17 -18.86
C GLN A 101 9.01 3.98 -19.40
N PHE A 102 9.44 3.08 -18.51
CA PHE A 102 10.17 1.86 -18.86
C PHE A 102 9.29 0.88 -19.66
N MET A 103 8.06 0.62 -19.24
CA MET A 103 7.10 -0.19 -20.02
C MET A 103 6.76 0.47 -21.36
N ASN A 104 6.64 1.80 -21.41
CA ASN A 104 6.48 2.53 -22.67
C ASN A 104 7.72 2.42 -23.58
N SER A 105 8.91 2.26 -23.01
CA SER A 105 10.17 2.08 -23.76
C SER A 105 10.40 0.63 -24.22
N MET A 106 9.99 -0.36 -23.42
CA MET A 106 10.09 -1.79 -23.77
C MET A 106 8.98 -2.22 -24.74
N GLY A 107 7.80 -1.62 -24.64
CA GLY A 107 6.71 -1.80 -25.57
C GLY A 107 6.90 -0.96 -26.83
N GLY A 108 7.99 -1.15 -27.58
CA GLY A 108 8.24 -0.58 -28.91
C GLY A 108 7.16 -0.87 -29.98
N VAL A 109 5.98 -1.31 -29.56
CA VAL A 109 4.73 -1.28 -30.30
C VAL A 109 4.29 0.19 -30.37
N GLY A 110 4.55 0.78 -31.53
CA GLY A 110 4.40 2.20 -31.78
C GLY A 110 3.20 2.84 -31.10
N ARG A 111 3.48 3.82 -30.23
CA ARG A 111 2.78 5.09 -30.37
C ARG A 111 3.12 5.62 -31.77
N GLY A 112 2.49 5.02 -32.80
CA GLY A 112 2.22 5.72 -34.04
C GLY A 112 1.64 7.04 -33.60
N GLY A 113 2.30 8.12 -34.02
CA GLY A 113 2.00 9.46 -33.53
C GLY A 113 0.50 9.64 -33.46
N TYR A 114 0.00 9.99 -32.28
CA TYR A 114 -1.15 10.87 -32.24
C TYR A 114 -0.65 12.18 -32.84
N ASN A 115 -0.53 12.19 -34.18
CA ASN A 115 -0.70 13.39 -34.95
C ASN A 115 -1.99 13.95 -34.39
N ALA A 116 -1.86 15.07 -33.67
CA ALA A 116 -2.99 15.93 -33.39
C ALA A 116 -3.79 15.97 -34.68
N VAL A 117 -5.05 15.51 -34.63
CA VAL A 117 -5.93 15.54 -35.80
C VAL A 117 -5.88 16.98 -36.30
N PRO A 118 -5.28 17.27 -37.46
CA PRO A 118 -5.24 18.62 -38.00
C PRO A 118 -6.69 18.93 -38.36
N GLY A 119 -7.37 19.71 -37.51
CA GLY A 119 -8.78 20.01 -37.69
C GLY A 119 -9.56 20.26 -36.40
N GLN A 120 -9.06 19.87 -35.23
CA GLN A 120 -9.78 20.11 -33.96
C GLN A 120 -9.43 21.43 -33.28
N ALA A 121 -8.58 22.25 -33.90
CA ALA A 121 -8.31 23.64 -33.49
C ALA A 121 -9.22 24.66 -34.22
N GLU A 122 -10.07 24.22 -35.15
CA GLU A 122 -10.86 25.14 -36.00
C GLU A 122 -12.35 25.17 -35.65
N PHE A 123 -12.83 24.31 -34.73
CA PHE A 123 -14.25 24.30 -34.34
C PHE A 123 -14.56 24.99 -33.01
N ASP A 124 -13.54 25.40 -32.25
CA ASP A 124 -13.73 26.20 -31.00
C ASP A 124 -13.64 27.72 -31.25
N GLY A 125 -13.56 28.16 -32.51
CA GLY A 125 -13.40 29.57 -32.90
C GLY A 125 -14.61 30.25 -33.53
N LEU A 126 -15.75 29.55 -33.73
CA LEU A 126 -16.86 30.09 -34.55
C LEU A 126 -18.25 29.95 -33.90
N VAL A 127 -18.36 30.27 -32.61
CA VAL A 127 -19.63 30.72 -32.03
C VAL A 127 -19.40 32.06 -31.33
N GLN A 128 -19.15 33.07 -32.15
CA GLN A 128 -19.26 34.47 -31.77
C GLN A 128 -20.61 34.95 -32.29
N ASP A 129 -21.66 34.72 -31.50
CA ASP A 129 -22.99 35.27 -31.78
C ASP A 129 -23.01 36.75 -31.39
N ASP A 130 -22.77 37.60 -32.38
CA ASP A 130 -23.21 38.99 -32.39
C ASP A 130 -24.74 38.99 -32.59
N SER A 131 -25.50 39.01 -31.50
CA SER A 131 -26.88 39.49 -31.53
C SER A 131 -27.10 40.57 -30.48
N THR A 132 -27.28 41.76 -31.03
CA THR A 132 -27.57 43.02 -30.38
C THR A 132 -28.96 43.00 -29.74
N GLY A 133 -29.00 43.52 -28.51
CA GLY A 133 -30.08 44.38 -28.00
C GLY A 133 -31.45 43.75 -27.78
N TYR A 134 -31.78 43.46 -26.52
CA TYR A 134 -32.99 43.98 -25.89
C TYR A 134 -32.76 44.16 -24.39
N ALA A 135 -32.93 45.40 -23.94
CA ALA A 135 -33.05 45.74 -22.53
C ALA A 135 -34.39 45.21 -22.00
N GLY A 136 -34.37 44.49 -20.89
CA GLY A 136 -35.55 44.17 -20.09
C GLY A 136 -35.51 42.80 -19.45
N GLY A 137 -35.60 42.74 -18.12
CA GLY A 137 -36.02 41.54 -17.40
C GLY A 137 -34.96 40.88 -16.52
N SER A 138 -34.79 41.45 -15.33
CA SER A 138 -34.18 40.82 -14.16
C SER A 138 -34.82 39.46 -13.86
N GLY A 139 -34.06 38.38 -14.04
CA GLY A 139 -34.42 37.01 -13.68
C GLY A 139 -33.21 36.08 -13.80
N GLY A 140 -32.21 36.30 -12.96
CA GLY A 140 -30.90 35.65 -13.03
C GLY A 140 -30.96 34.14 -12.80
N VAL A 141 -30.93 33.37 -13.89
CA VAL A 141 -30.68 31.93 -13.88
C VAL A 141 -29.18 31.72 -13.76
N GLY A 142 -28.75 31.19 -12.61
CA GLY A 142 -27.36 31.03 -12.21
C GLY A 142 -26.59 30.13 -13.18
N GLY A 143 -25.58 30.71 -13.82
CA GLY A 143 -24.60 29.99 -14.61
C GLY A 143 -23.90 28.94 -13.75
N PHE A 144 -24.05 27.68 -14.14
CA PHE A 144 -23.23 26.56 -13.69
C PHE A 144 -21.78 26.85 -14.09
N GLY A 145 -21.04 27.49 -13.18
CA GLY A 145 -19.62 27.74 -13.34
C GLY A 145 -18.89 26.42 -13.53
N SER A 146 -18.27 26.26 -14.70
CA SER A 146 -17.24 25.26 -14.96
C SER A 146 -16.17 25.38 -13.88
N GLY A 147 -16.32 24.57 -12.83
CA GLY A 147 -15.41 24.54 -11.71
C GLY A 147 -14.06 24.09 -12.22
N LYS A 148 -13.10 25.01 -12.29
CA LYS A 148 -11.70 24.70 -12.59
C LYS A 148 -11.32 23.45 -11.78
N PRO A 149 -10.77 22.39 -12.41
CA PRO A 149 -10.41 21.17 -11.72
C PRO A 149 -9.54 21.55 -10.52
N GLN A 150 -10.14 21.41 -9.34
CA GLN A 150 -9.53 21.81 -8.09
C GLN A 150 -8.21 21.06 -7.99
N ASN A 151 -7.15 21.81 -7.72
CA ASN A 151 -5.74 21.42 -7.65
C ASN A 151 -5.48 20.38 -6.52
N GLN A 152 -6.23 19.28 -6.46
CA GLN A 152 -6.08 18.18 -5.51
C GLN A 152 -4.72 17.49 -5.67
N SER A 153 -4.07 17.69 -6.82
CA SER A 153 -2.71 17.23 -7.13
C SER A 153 -1.60 17.97 -6.36
N ALA A 154 -1.86 19.14 -5.77
CA ALA A 154 -0.85 19.89 -5.01
C ALA A 154 -0.79 19.51 -3.52
N LEU A 155 -1.87 18.97 -2.95
CA LEU A 155 -1.97 18.71 -1.50
C LEU A 155 -1.45 17.33 -1.07
N TYR A 156 -1.24 16.42 -2.02
CA TYR A 156 -0.57 15.14 -1.80
C TYR A 156 0.95 15.20 -1.99
N ARG A 157 1.49 16.42 -2.06
CA ARG A 157 2.94 16.63 -2.12
C ARG A 157 3.60 16.16 -0.83
N TYR A 158 4.23 15.00 -0.98
CA TYR A 158 5.58 14.70 -0.52
C TYR A 158 5.78 14.30 0.96
N THR A 159 6.17 13.02 1.08
CA THR A 159 7.29 12.53 1.90
C THR A 159 7.16 12.72 3.41
N ARG A 160 6.11 12.14 4.00
CA ARG A 160 6.20 11.72 5.41
C ARG A 160 6.93 10.40 5.57
N TRP A 161 7.09 9.61 4.50
CA TRP A 161 7.76 8.32 4.59
C TRP A 161 9.20 8.40 5.14
N PRO A 162 10.06 9.41 4.82
CA PRO A 162 11.39 9.48 5.42
C PRO A 162 11.32 9.74 6.94
N PHE A 163 10.35 10.54 7.39
CA PHE A 163 10.11 10.79 8.81
C PHE A 163 9.54 9.55 9.51
N LEU A 164 8.63 8.81 8.86
CA LEU A 164 8.09 7.55 9.38
C LEU A 164 9.18 6.48 9.47
N THR A 165 10.00 6.34 8.43
CA THR A 165 11.17 5.44 8.41
C THR A 165 12.20 5.85 9.47
N GLY A 166 12.49 7.14 9.61
CA GLY A 166 13.38 7.66 10.66
C GLY A 166 12.83 7.40 12.06
N GLY A 167 11.54 7.64 12.28
CA GLY A 167 10.86 7.33 13.54
C GLY A 167 10.87 5.83 13.86
N ALA A 168 10.64 4.98 12.85
CA ALA A 168 10.76 3.53 12.99
C ALA A 168 12.20 3.11 13.34
N ALA A 169 13.22 3.71 12.73
CA ALA A 169 14.62 3.43 13.03
C ALA A 169 15.00 3.83 14.45
N VAL A 170 14.61 5.04 14.90
CA VAL A 170 14.86 5.50 16.28
C VAL A 170 14.15 4.59 17.29
N THR A 171 12.88 4.25 17.03
CA THR A 171 12.11 3.34 17.89
C THR A 171 12.72 1.94 17.92
N ALA A 172 13.17 1.42 16.78
CA ALA A 172 13.84 0.13 16.70
C ALA A 172 15.13 0.12 17.54
N TRP A 173 15.95 1.16 17.40
CA TRP A 173 17.17 1.30 18.19
C TRP A 173 16.89 1.33 19.69
N LEU A 174 15.87 2.07 20.13
CA LEU A 174 15.46 2.07 21.54
C LEU A 174 14.98 0.69 22.00
N LEU A 175 14.13 0.03 21.21
CA LEU A 175 13.60 -1.29 21.56
C LEU A 175 14.70 -2.35 21.61
N THR A 176 15.73 -2.29 20.76
CA THR A 176 16.86 -3.24 20.83
C THR A 176 17.66 -3.15 22.13
N HIS A 177 17.63 -2.01 22.82
CA HIS A 177 18.26 -1.87 24.14
C HIS A 177 17.37 -2.36 25.29
N LEU A 178 16.06 -2.47 25.05
CA LEU A 178 15.07 -2.87 26.06
C LEU A 178 14.70 -4.35 25.97
N LEU A 179 14.74 -4.91 24.77
CA LEU A 179 14.32 -6.27 24.48
C LEU A 179 15.50 -7.25 24.54
N PRO A 180 15.24 -8.55 24.80
CA PRO A 180 16.30 -9.55 24.81
C PRO A 180 16.98 -9.67 23.44
N SER A 181 18.31 -9.76 23.44
CA SER A 181 19.08 -9.86 22.20
C SER A 181 18.80 -11.18 21.48
N LEU A 182 18.74 -11.15 20.14
CA LEU A 182 18.70 -12.33 19.26
C LEU A 182 20.12 -12.74 18.83
N HIS A 183 21.16 -12.13 19.40
CA HIS A 183 22.54 -12.39 19.01
C HIS A 183 22.93 -13.85 19.27
N MET A 184 23.14 -14.60 18.20
CA MET A 184 23.72 -15.93 18.21
C MET A 184 25.20 -15.86 17.80
N PRO A 185 26.05 -16.84 18.19
CA PRO A 185 27.43 -16.90 17.74
C PRO A 185 27.52 -16.86 16.21
N GLY A 186 28.17 -15.83 15.66
CA GLY A 186 28.32 -15.63 14.22
C GLY A 186 27.25 -14.73 13.58
N ALA A 187 26.19 -14.37 14.31
CA ALA A 187 25.14 -13.50 13.79
C ALA A 187 25.69 -12.09 13.46
N TRP A 188 25.07 -11.44 12.48
CA TRP A 188 25.42 -10.08 12.11
C TRP A 188 25.19 -9.11 13.26
N ILE A 189 26.07 -8.10 13.37
CA ILE A 189 26.05 -7.14 14.49
C ILE A 189 24.75 -6.32 14.60
N LEU A 190 24.03 -6.17 13.49
CA LEU A 190 22.77 -5.42 13.42
C LEU A 190 21.53 -6.32 13.29
N VAL A 191 21.62 -7.61 13.60
CA VAL A 191 20.48 -8.54 13.42
C VAL A 191 19.26 -8.11 14.25
N ASP A 192 19.46 -7.78 15.53
CA ASP A 192 18.38 -7.34 16.43
C ASP A 192 17.69 -6.07 15.89
N PHE A 193 18.50 -5.10 15.49
CA PHE A 193 18.02 -3.84 14.91
C PHE A 193 17.26 -4.10 13.62
N ALA A 194 17.79 -4.91 12.72
CA ALA A 194 17.17 -5.22 11.43
C ALA A 194 15.81 -5.92 11.62
N VAL A 195 15.69 -6.87 12.55
CA VAL A 195 14.43 -7.56 12.86
C VAL A 195 13.38 -6.56 13.34
N VAL A 196 13.71 -5.79 14.38
CA VAL A 196 12.77 -4.84 14.99
C VAL A 196 12.42 -3.72 14.00
N PHE A 197 13.41 -3.17 13.31
CA PHE A 197 13.22 -2.12 12.31
C PHE A 197 12.30 -2.57 11.17
N ASN A 198 12.52 -3.78 10.63
CA ASN A 198 11.65 -4.35 9.60
C ASN A 198 10.18 -4.42 10.08
N MET A 199 9.95 -4.93 11.29
CA MET A 199 8.59 -5.05 11.84
C MET A 199 7.90 -3.70 12.06
N LEU A 200 8.64 -2.70 12.54
CA LEU A 200 8.13 -1.35 12.72
C LEU A 200 7.89 -0.64 11.39
N LEU A 201 8.77 -0.84 10.41
CA LEU A 201 8.65 -0.26 9.08
C LEU A 201 7.40 -0.77 8.36
N ASP A 202 7.12 -2.07 8.48
CA ASP A 202 5.89 -2.69 7.97
C ASP A 202 4.62 -2.01 8.54
N GLY A 203 4.61 -1.67 9.83
CA GLY A 203 3.49 -0.96 10.44
C GLY A 203 3.39 0.50 10.03
N CYS A 204 4.53 1.18 9.96
CA CYS A 204 4.58 2.57 9.49
C CYS A 204 4.18 2.70 8.02
N ALA A 205 4.38 1.66 7.20
CA ALA A 205 3.98 1.63 5.80
C ALA A 205 2.47 1.83 5.61
N MET A 206 1.64 1.50 6.62
CA MET A 206 0.19 1.68 6.54
C MET A 206 -0.27 3.12 6.77
N VAL A 207 0.53 3.92 7.48
CA VAL A 207 0.15 5.29 7.86
C VAL A 207 -0.17 6.17 6.63
N PRO A 208 0.65 6.18 5.55
CA PRO A 208 0.30 6.88 4.32
C PRO A 208 -1.06 6.45 3.73
N GLN A 209 -1.39 5.16 3.81
CA GLN A 209 -2.65 4.63 3.29
C GLN A 209 -3.85 5.04 4.16
N VAL A 210 -3.67 5.13 5.48
CA VAL A 210 -4.69 5.65 6.42
C VAL A 210 -5.02 7.10 6.09
N ILE A 211 -3.99 7.93 5.97
CA ILE A 211 -4.12 9.35 5.60
C ILE A 211 -4.85 9.48 4.27
N LEU A 212 -4.56 8.56 3.35
CA LEU A 212 -5.17 8.56 2.04
C LEU A 212 -6.67 8.28 2.09
N ILE A 213 -7.04 7.24 2.82
CA ILE A 213 -8.44 6.87 3.04
C ILE A 213 -9.21 7.98 3.76
N HIS A 214 -8.61 8.61 4.78
CA HIS A 214 -9.25 9.68 5.54
C HIS A 214 -9.52 10.95 4.69
N SER A 215 -8.59 11.30 3.80
CA SER A 215 -8.73 12.48 2.94
C SER A 215 -9.56 12.22 1.68
N SER A 216 -9.66 10.96 1.23
CA SER A 216 -10.47 10.59 0.08
C SER A 216 -11.98 10.70 0.37
N ARG A 217 -12.67 11.55 -0.38
CA ARG A 217 -14.15 11.62 -0.38
C ARG A 217 -14.80 10.64 -1.36
N THR A 218 -14.01 10.06 -2.26
CA THR A 218 -14.48 9.14 -3.29
C THR A 218 -14.77 7.76 -2.70
N LYS A 219 -15.76 7.08 -3.30
CA LYS A 219 -16.08 5.68 -2.98
C LYS A 219 -14.82 4.83 -3.13
N THR A 220 -14.59 3.97 -2.15
CA THR A 220 -13.41 3.11 -2.13
C THR A 220 -13.59 1.97 -3.14
N PRO A 221 -12.61 1.71 -4.02
CA PRO A 221 -12.66 0.56 -4.91
C PRO A 221 -12.68 -0.75 -4.10
N VAL A 222 -13.42 -1.75 -4.59
CA VAL A 222 -13.56 -3.06 -3.94
C VAL A 222 -12.22 -3.80 -3.89
N GLU A 223 -11.34 -3.55 -4.84
CA GLU A 223 -10.03 -4.22 -4.90
C GLU A 223 -9.09 -3.71 -3.80
N ALA A 224 -9.13 -2.41 -3.49
CA ALA A 224 -8.40 -1.89 -2.33
C ALA A 224 -8.95 -2.47 -1.02
N SER A 225 -10.24 -2.83 -0.95
CA SER A 225 -10.81 -3.47 0.23
C SER A 225 -10.22 -4.84 0.50
N HIS A 226 -10.11 -5.66 -0.54
CA HIS A 226 -9.57 -7.01 -0.43
C HIS A 226 -8.07 -6.97 -0.13
N PHE A 227 -7.33 -6.07 -0.79
CA PHE A 227 -5.92 -5.84 -0.52
C PHE A 227 -5.66 -5.53 0.97
N VAL A 228 -6.41 -4.58 1.52
CA VAL A 228 -6.31 -4.17 2.93
C VAL A 228 -6.72 -5.30 3.87
N GLY A 229 -7.84 -5.96 3.58
CA GLY A 229 -8.33 -7.07 4.39
C GLY A 229 -7.33 -8.22 4.48
N LEU A 230 -6.70 -8.58 3.37
CA LEU A 230 -5.68 -9.64 3.32
C LEU A 230 -4.41 -9.24 4.07
N LEU A 231 -3.98 -7.98 3.98
CA LEU A 231 -2.87 -7.47 4.78
C LEU A 231 -3.18 -7.59 6.28
N CYS A 232 -4.33 -7.07 6.74
CA CYS A 232 -4.72 -7.15 8.15
C CYS A 232 -4.83 -8.62 8.63
N LEU A 233 -5.43 -9.49 7.81
CA LEU A 233 -5.57 -10.92 8.12
C LEU A 233 -4.21 -11.60 8.29
N GLY A 234 -3.27 -11.37 7.37
CA GLY A 234 -1.91 -11.91 7.47
C GLY A 234 -1.19 -11.47 8.75
N ARG A 235 -1.44 -10.23 9.19
CA ARG A 235 -0.87 -9.70 10.45
C ARG A 235 -1.51 -10.34 11.69
N LEU A 236 -2.82 -10.54 11.71
CA LEU A 236 -3.51 -11.23 12.82
C LEU A 236 -3.03 -12.67 12.97
N LEU A 237 -2.90 -13.42 11.87
CA LEU A 237 -2.39 -14.80 11.91
C LEU A 237 -0.98 -14.87 12.48
N ARG A 238 -0.12 -13.91 12.11
CA ARG A 238 1.24 -13.82 12.62
C ARG A 238 1.29 -13.45 14.11
N MET A 239 0.41 -12.56 14.57
CA MET A 239 0.27 -12.26 16.00
C MET A 239 -0.18 -13.49 16.80
N ILE A 240 -1.17 -14.25 16.28
CA ILE A 240 -1.62 -15.51 16.89
C ILE A 240 -0.46 -16.49 17.00
N PHE A 241 0.36 -16.62 15.95
CA PHE A 241 1.56 -17.45 15.96
C PHE A 241 2.53 -17.05 17.07
N TRP A 242 2.86 -15.76 17.21
CA TRP A 242 3.77 -15.30 18.25
C TRP A 242 3.23 -15.51 19.66
N LEU A 243 1.95 -15.21 19.89
CA LEU A 243 1.30 -15.42 21.18
C LEU A 243 1.25 -16.92 21.54
N TRP A 244 0.96 -17.77 20.56
CA TRP A 244 1.01 -19.22 20.75
C TRP A 244 2.40 -19.69 21.16
N LEU A 245 3.45 -19.14 20.52
CA LEU A 245 4.83 -19.53 20.81
C LEU A 245 5.29 -19.01 22.18
N VAL A 246 4.82 -17.84 22.63
CA VAL A 246 5.06 -17.33 24.01
C VAL A 246 4.46 -18.25 25.08
N LEU A 247 3.37 -18.94 24.79
CA LEU A 247 2.74 -19.87 25.72
C LEU A 247 3.51 -21.20 25.84
N HIS A 248 4.48 -21.47 24.97
CA HIS A 248 5.29 -22.68 25.04
C HIS A 248 6.35 -22.56 26.14
N PRO A 249 6.44 -23.50 27.10
CA PRO A 249 7.38 -23.42 28.23
C PRO A 249 8.84 -23.32 27.81
N ASP A 250 9.18 -23.89 26.65
CA ASP A 250 10.53 -23.92 26.11
C ASP A 250 10.88 -22.66 25.29
N SER A 251 9.93 -21.73 25.15
CA SER A 251 10.17 -20.49 24.41
C SER A 251 11.11 -19.57 25.21
N GLY A 252 12.30 -19.33 24.64
CA GLY A 252 13.27 -18.41 25.24
C GLY A 252 12.76 -16.97 25.26
N HIS A 253 13.28 -16.15 26.18
CA HIS A 253 12.92 -14.73 26.31
C HIS A 253 13.15 -13.92 25.01
N ALA A 254 14.02 -14.39 24.11
CA ALA A 254 14.25 -13.84 22.78
C ALA A 254 12.97 -13.61 21.96
N ILE A 255 11.91 -14.37 22.22
CA ILE A 255 10.63 -14.24 21.51
C ILE A 255 9.97 -12.86 21.65
N TRP A 256 10.21 -12.18 22.77
CA TRP A 256 9.63 -10.86 23.03
C TRP A 256 10.09 -9.80 22.02
N THR A 257 11.26 -10.01 21.41
CA THR A 257 11.81 -9.17 20.33
C THR A 257 10.96 -9.22 19.07
N PHE A 258 10.18 -10.28 18.87
CA PHE A 258 9.19 -10.38 17.79
C PHE A 258 7.80 -9.92 18.22
N VAL A 259 7.38 -10.28 19.44
CA VAL A 259 6.02 -9.99 19.95
C VAL A 259 5.78 -8.50 20.11
N VAL A 260 6.73 -7.77 20.71
CA VAL A 260 6.52 -6.35 21.07
C VAL A 260 6.38 -5.46 19.82
N PRO A 261 7.28 -5.51 18.82
CA PRO A 261 7.12 -4.70 17.61
C PRO A 261 5.86 -5.10 16.82
N ASP A 262 5.52 -6.38 16.77
CA ASP A 262 4.34 -6.86 16.03
C ASP A 262 3.03 -6.46 16.74
N LEU A 263 3.04 -6.33 18.06
CA LEU A 263 1.90 -5.83 18.83
C LEU A 263 1.66 -4.35 18.54
N LEU A 264 2.73 -3.54 18.55
CA LEU A 264 2.65 -2.12 18.19
C LEU A 264 2.10 -1.95 16.77
N HIS A 265 2.58 -2.75 15.83
CA HIS A 265 2.05 -2.80 14.47
C HIS A 265 0.57 -3.20 14.44
N THR A 266 0.17 -4.22 15.19
CA THR A 266 -1.22 -4.68 15.25
C THR A 266 -2.16 -3.59 15.77
N VAL A 267 -1.71 -2.78 16.75
CA VAL A 267 -2.48 -1.61 17.23
C VAL A 267 -2.68 -0.57 16.14
N ILE A 268 -1.62 -0.22 15.39
CA ILE A 268 -1.71 0.73 14.26
C ILE A 268 -2.65 0.18 13.18
N MET A 269 -2.57 -1.13 12.89
CA MET A 269 -3.44 -1.80 11.94
C MET A 269 -4.90 -1.87 12.39
N ALA A 270 -5.15 -2.01 13.70
CA ALA A 270 -6.51 -2.03 14.24
C ALA A 270 -7.20 -0.67 14.07
N ASP A 271 -6.48 0.42 14.34
CA ASP A 271 -6.96 1.79 14.10
C ASP A 271 -7.25 2.04 12.61
N TYR A 272 -6.33 1.58 11.76
CA TYR A 272 -6.53 1.60 10.32
C TYR A 272 -7.78 0.84 9.88
N LEU A 273 -7.93 -0.41 10.34
CA LEU A 273 -9.07 -1.26 10.00
C LEU A 273 -10.38 -0.64 10.49
N TYR A 274 -10.38 0.01 11.65
CA TYR A 274 -11.54 0.73 12.17
C TYR A 274 -11.99 1.85 11.23
N HIS A 275 -11.09 2.76 10.86
CA HIS A 275 -11.38 3.84 9.90
C HIS A 275 -11.80 3.31 8.54
N TYR A 276 -11.17 2.21 8.11
CA TYR A 276 -11.51 1.53 6.87
C TYR A 276 -12.94 0.98 6.87
N LEU A 277 -13.34 0.27 7.93
CA LEU A 277 -14.69 -0.27 8.10
C LEU A 277 -15.75 0.83 8.21
N GLN A 278 -15.44 1.95 8.88
CA GLN A 278 -16.30 3.13 8.89
C GLN A 278 -16.54 3.69 7.48
N LYS A 279 -15.46 3.81 6.70
CA LYS A 279 -15.57 4.29 5.31
C LYS A 279 -16.39 3.32 4.45
N LEU A 280 -16.16 2.01 4.57
CA LEU A 280 -16.96 0.99 3.89
C LEU A 280 -18.45 1.06 4.25
N LYS A 281 -18.75 1.23 5.55
CA LYS A 281 -20.14 1.38 6.01
C LYS A 281 -20.79 2.61 5.39
N ARG A 282 -20.09 3.75 5.35
CA ARG A 282 -20.55 4.98 4.70
C ARG A 282 -20.79 4.76 3.20
N ASP A 283 -19.82 4.17 2.50
CA ASP A 283 -19.88 3.97 1.04
C ASP A 283 -21.00 2.98 0.63
N ARG A 284 -21.36 2.00 1.48
CA ARG A 284 -22.45 1.04 1.23
C ARG A 284 -23.85 1.56 1.57
N ILE A 285 -23.99 2.46 2.53
CA ILE A 285 -25.30 3.02 2.91
C ILE A 285 -25.80 4.04 1.87
N ASP A 286 -24.92 4.54 0.99
CA ASP A 286 -25.20 5.61 0.03
C ASP A 286 -25.35 5.20 -1.47
N PRO A 287 -26.30 4.31 -1.81
CA PRO A 287 -26.86 4.31 -3.16
C PRO A 287 -28.35 4.68 -3.23
N TYR A 288 -29.10 4.65 -2.11
CA TYR A 288 -30.56 4.85 -2.14
C TYR A 288 -31.05 6.13 -1.46
N PHE A 289 -30.22 6.84 -0.68
CA PHE A 289 -30.67 8.08 -0.02
C PHE A 289 -30.49 9.35 -0.86
N VAL A 290 -29.50 9.36 -1.77
CA VAL A 290 -29.21 10.54 -2.60
C VAL A 290 -30.21 10.70 -3.74
N ASP A 291 -30.62 9.62 -4.41
CA ASP A 291 -31.60 9.69 -5.50
C ASP A 291 -32.98 10.17 -5.05
N TYR A 292 -33.37 9.92 -3.78
CA TYR A 292 -34.65 10.39 -3.26
C TYR A 292 -34.65 11.87 -2.83
N MET A 293 -33.49 12.48 -2.58
CA MET A 293 -33.41 13.91 -2.20
C MET A 293 -33.12 14.84 -3.37
N THR A 294 -32.72 14.34 -4.54
CA THR A 294 -32.59 15.15 -5.76
C THR A 294 -33.88 15.28 -6.56
N HIS A 295 -34.95 14.58 -6.15
CA HIS A 295 -36.26 14.61 -6.81
C HIS A 295 -37.39 15.20 -5.95
N VAL A 296 -37.06 15.87 -4.83
CA VAL A 296 -37.99 16.66 -4.00
C VAL A 296 -37.55 18.11 -4.01
#